data_AF-A0A8T6XVY6-F1
#
_entry.id   AF-A0A8T6XVY6-F1
#
_cell.length_a   1.000
_cell.length_b   1.000
_cell.length_c   1.000
_cell.angle_alpha   90.00
_cell.angle_beta   90.00
_cell.angle_gamma   90.00
#
_symmetry.space_group_name_H-M   'P 1'
#
loop_
_entity.id
_entity.type
_entity.pdbx_description
1 polymer ?
#
loop_
_entity_poly.entity_id
_entity_poly.type
_entity_poly.pdbx_seq_one_letter_code
_entity_poly.pdbx_strand_id
1 'polypeptide(L)'
;MCLSTRDREMPQSPSPFAMLLRKHIPNGRIVGIDQLGFDRIVVLHIHGKGAEYRLVCELFRNGTVILVKGDEIVRPVTSKHWGSREVKAGHTFKPPAQRPNPMTMEFDTFAEM
;
A
#
# COMPACT_ATOMS: atom_id res chain seq x y z
N MET A 1 0.39 2.96 -11.53
CA MET A 1 0.42 1.48 -11.54
C MET A 1 -0.31 1.03 -12.79
N CYS A 2 0.22 0.08 -13.56
CA CYS A 2 -0.41 -0.39 -14.80
C CYS A 2 -0.13 -1.88 -15.00
N LEU A 3 -1.01 -2.53 -15.77
CA LEU A 3 -0.70 -3.83 -16.37
C LEU A 3 0.29 -3.61 -17.51
N SER A 4 1.25 -4.50 -17.66
CA SER A 4 2.30 -4.41 -18.68
C SER A 4 2.64 -5.80 -19.20
N THR A 5 2.78 -5.91 -20.52
CA THR A 5 3.26 -7.11 -21.23
C THR A 5 4.75 -7.05 -21.52
N ARG A 6 5.43 -5.94 -21.16
CA ARG A 6 6.88 -5.82 -21.32
C ARG A 6 7.60 -6.86 -20.46
N ASP A 7 8.46 -7.62 -21.12
CA ASP A 7 9.37 -8.51 -20.41
C ASP A 7 10.44 -7.70 -19.67
N ARG A 8 10.82 -8.17 -18.49
CA ARG A 8 11.84 -7.55 -17.64
C ARG A 8 12.73 -8.65 -17.12
N GLU A 9 14.04 -8.48 -17.27
CA GLU A 9 15.00 -9.43 -16.73
C GLU A 9 14.77 -9.58 -15.21
N MET A 10 14.53 -10.82 -14.78
CA MET A 10 14.45 -11.12 -13.37
C MET A 10 15.86 -11.01 -12.77
N PRO A 11 16.04 -10.24 -11.69
CA PRO A 11 17.33 -10.18 -11.01
C PRO A 11 17.69 -11.57 -10.47
N GLN A 12 18.98 -11.92 -10.51
CA GLN A 12 19.48 -13.22 -10.03
C GLN A 12 19.13 -13.47 -8.55
N SER A 13 19.17 -12.42 -7.72
CA SER A 13 18.75 -12.47 -6.32
C SER A 13 17.49 -11.61 -6.08
N PRO A 14 16.43 -12.17 -5.50
CA PRO A 14 15.24 -11.39 -5.15
C PRO A 14 15.54 -10.41 -4.02
N SER A 15 14.88 -9.25 -4.03
CA SER A 15 15.01 -8.29 -2.92
C SER A 15 14.46 -8.87 -1.61
N PRO A 16 14.93 -8.40 -0.43
CA PRO A 16 14.41 -8.85 0.86
C PRO A 16 12.89 -8.68 0.99
N PHE A 17 12.34 -7.60 0.42
CA PHE A 17 10.90 -7.37 0.40
C PHE A 17 10.18 -8.38 -0.49
N ALA A 18 10.71 -8.70 -1.68
CA ALA A 18 10.12 -9.73 -2.55
C ALA A 18 10.12 -11.11 -1.88
N MET A 19 11.20 -11.48 -1.19
CA MET A 19 11.25 -12.70 -0.39
C MET A 19 10.23 -12.69 0.76
N LEU A 20 10.05 -11.54 1.40
CA LEU A 20 9.05 -11.37 2.46
C LEU A 20 7.63 -11.57 1.92
N LEU A 21 7.30 -11.02 0.75
CA LEU A 21 6.02 -11.27 0.08
C LEU A 21 5.85 -12.77 -0.20
N ARG A 22 6.86 -13.43 -0.78
CA ARG A 22 6.85 -14.88 -1.04
C ARG A 22 6.65 -15.71 0.25
N LYS A 23 7.13 -15.22 1.39
CA LYS A 23 6.93 -15.89 2.70
C LYS A 23 5.49 -15.72 3.22
N HIS A 24 4.88 -14.56 3.08
CA HIS A 24 3.59 -14.24 3.73
C HIS A 24 2.38 -14.48 2.83
N ILE A 25 2.48 -14.16 1.55
CA ILE A 25 1.40 -14.24 0.57
C ILE A 25 1.71 -15.14 -0.65
N PRO A 26 2.34 -16.32 -0.49
CA PRO A 26 2.53 -17.22 -1.62
C PRO A 26 1.16 -17.72 -2.12
N ASN A 27 0.97 -17.69 -3.44
CA ASN A 27 -0.31 -18.01 -4.09
C ASN A 27 -1.50 -17.23 -3.49
N GLY A 28 -1.23 -16.04 -2.94
CA GLY A 28 -2.28 -15.18 -2.39
C GLY A 28 -3.24 -14.72 -3.49
N ARG A 29 -4.53 -14.74 -3.20
CA ARG A 29 -5.57 -14.27 -4.11
C ARG A 29 -5.89 -12.82 -3.81
N ILE A 30 -5.83 -11.95 -4.81
CA ILE A 30 -6.34 -10.59 -4.69
C ILE A 30 -7.86 -10.67 -4.62
N VAL A 31 -8.44 -10.19 -3.52
CA VAL A 31 -9.89 -10.21 -3.25
C VAL A 31 -10.55 -8.84 -3.42
N GLY A 32 -9.74 -7.77 -3.47
CA GLY A 32 -10.22 -6.40 -3.62
C GLY A 32 -9.07 -5.45 -3.94
N ILE A 33 -9.43 -4.33 -4.56
CA ILE A 33 -8.50 -3.24 -4.89
C ILE A 33 -9.23 -1.94 -4.59
N ASP A 34 -8.68 -1.15 -3.67
CA ASP A 34 -9.28 0.10 -3.22
C ASP A 34 -8.30 1.26 -3.34
N GLN A 35 -8.82 2.46 -3.55
CA GLN A 35 -8.06 3.71 -3.40
C GLN A 35 -8.34 4.29 -2.02
N LEU A 36 -7.29 4.72 -1.32
CA LEU A 36 -7.45 5.36 -0.03
C LEU A 36 -7.66 6.88 -0.19
N GLY A 37 -8.89 7.35 0.03
CA GLY A 37 -9.27 8.76 -0.09
C GLY A 37 -9.06 9.27 -1.52
N PHE A 38 -8.73 10.56 -1.68
CA PHE A 38 -8.36 11.15 -2.97
C PHE A 38 -6.84 11.30 -3.13
N ASP A 39 -6.09 10.36 -2.55
CA ASP A 39 -4.63 10.33 -2.64
C ASP A 39 -4.14 9.22 -3.58
N ARG A 40 -2.88 9.34 -4.00
CA ARG A 40 -2.21 8.34 -4.86
C ARG A 40 -1.77 7.12 -4.06
N ILE A 41 -2.71 6.46 -3.39
CA ILE A 41 -2.48 5.30 -2.52
C ILE A 41 -3.44 4.19 -2.91
N VAL A 42 -2.89 3.08 -3.41
CA VAL A 42 -3.66 1.89 -3.81
C VAL A 42 -3.48 0.82 -2.76
N VAL A 43 -4.57 0.20 -2.34
CA VAL A 43 -4.57 -0.92 -1.39
C VAL A 43 -5.03 -2.18 -2.13
N LEU A 44 -4.15 -3.18 -2.20
CA LEU A 44 -4.51 -4.51 -2.68
C LEU A 44 -4.87 -5.38 -1.48
N HIS A 45 -6.10 -5.87 -1.44
CA HIS A 45 -6.57 -6.82 -0.44
C HIS A 45 -6.23 -8.23 -0.91
N ILE A 46 -5.45 -8.97 -0.13
CA ILE A 46 -4.89 -10.25 -0.51
C ILE A 46 -5.19 -11.29 0.57
N HIS A 47 -5.92 -12.33 0.20
CA HIS A 47 -6.09 -13.51 1.04
C HIS A 47 -4.96 -14.51 0.76
N GLY A 48 -4.15 -14.82 1.77
CA GLY A 48 -3.01 -15.74 1.64
C GLY A 48 -2.72 -16.48 2.93
N LYS A 49 -2.37 -17.77 2.85
CA LYS A 49 -2.08 -18.63 4.02
C LYS A 49 -3.15 -18.59 5.13
N GLY A 50 -4.43 -18.47 4.75
CA GLY A 50 -5.54 -18.38 5.71
C GLY A 50 -5.61 -17.08 6.49
N ALA A 51 -4.94 -16.01 6.04
CA ALA A 51 -5.00 -14.69 6.64
C ALA A 51 -5.22 -13.59 5.58
N GLU A 52 -5.81 -12.49 6.02
CA GLU A 52 -6.00 -11.29 5.22
C GLU A 52 -4.77 -10.38 5.33
N TYR A 53 -4.28 -9.95 4.18
CA TYR A 53 -3.18 -9.01 4.04
C TYR A 53 -3.61 -7.82 3.20
N ARG A 54 -3.00 -6.67 3.46
CA ARG A 54 -3.09 -5.48 2.62
C ARG A 54 -1.71 -5.12 2.09
N LEU A 55 -1.57 -5.00 0.77
CA LEU A 55 -0.40 -4.41 0.14
C LEU A 55 -0.72 -2.96 -0.20
N VAL A 56 -0.26 -2.04 0.64
CA VAL A 56 -0.48 -0.60 0.50
C VAL A 56 0.64 -0.02 -0.35
N CYS A 57 0.28 0.57 -1.48
CA CYS A 57 1.20 1.14 -2.47
C CYS A 57 1.04 2.66 -2.51
N GLU A 58 2.01 3.39 -1.96
CA GLU A 58 2.03 4.86 -2.01
C GLU A 58 2.78 5.33 -3.26
N LEU A 59 2.04 5.87 -4.24
CA LEU A 59 2.51 6.20 -5.59
C LEU A 59 2.85 7.69 -5.74
N PHE A 60 3.59 8.24 -4.79
CA PHE A 60 4.13 9.60 -4.82
C PHE A 60 5.64 9.60 -4.54
N ARG A 61 6.33 10.72 -4.80
CA ARG A 61 7.82 10.80 -4.79
C ARG A 61 8.47 10.20 -3.54
N ASN A 62 7.89 10.47 -2.38
CA ASN A 62 8.37 9.96 -1.09
C ASN A 62 7.52 8.79 -0.55
N GLY A 63 6.76 8.10 -1.39
CA GLY A 63 5.95 6.95 -0.99
C GLY A 63 6.79 5.69 -0.75
N THR A 64 6.15 4.63 -0.26
CA THR A 64 6.70 3.28 -0.18
C THR A 64 5.61 2.23 -0.38
N VAL A 65 6.01 0.97 -0.49
CA VAL A 65 5.08 -0.17 -0.51
C VAL A 65 5.16 -0.89 0.83
N ILE A 66 4.01 -1.20 1.42
CA ILE A 66 3.90 -1.70 2.78
C ILE A 66 3.02 -2.94 2.78
N LEU A 67 3.53 -4.05 3.33
CA LEU A 67 2.70 -5.21 3.65
C LEU A 67 2.15 -5.07 5.07
N VAL A 68 0.84 -5.18 5.21
CA VAL A 68 0.10 -5.05 6.46
C VAL A 68 -0.73 -6.32 6.68
N LYS A 69 -0.81 -6.82 7.93
CA LYS A 69 -1.65 -7.95 8.34
C LYS A 69 -2.52 -7.52 9.51
N GLY A 70 -3.85 -7.63 9.38
CA GLY A 70 -4.74 -6.89 10.30
C GLY A 70 -4.39 -5.41 10.20
N ASP A 71 -4.08 -4.76 11.32
CA ASP A 71 -3.56 -3.38 11.37
C ASP A 71 -2.05 -3.27 11.61
N GLU A 72 -1.31 -4.39 11.66
CA GLU A 72 0.13 -4.38 11.92
C GLU A 72 0.93 -4.32 10.61
N ILE A 73 1.92 -3.43 10.56
CA ILE A 73 2.90 -3.39 9.47
C ILE A 73 3.83 -4.59 9.60
N VAL A 74 3.72 -5.54 8.68
CA VAL A 74 4.65 -6.67 8.58
C VAL A 74 6.02 -6.16 8.17
N ARG A 75 6.08 -5.39 7.08
CA ARG A 75 7.31 -4.74 6.60
C ARG A 75 6.98 -3.68 5.53
N PRO A 76 7.66 -2.53 5.52
CA PRO A 76 7.73 -1.65 4.36
C PRO A 76 8.96 -1.93 3.49
N VAL A 77 8.90 -1.59 2.19
CA VAL A 77 10.09 -1.57 1.31
C VAL A 77 11.15 -0.62 1.87
N THR A 78 10.72 0.53 2.39
CA THR A 78 11.59 1.52 3.02
C THR A 78 10.95 1.99 4.32
N SER A 79 11.63 1.80 5.45
CA SER A 79 11.21 2.37 6.73
C SER A 79 11.30 3.90 6.65
N LYS A 80 10.25 4.59 7.09
CA LYS A 80 10.18 6.05 7.01
C LYS A 80 9.55 6.61 8.28
N HIS A 81 10.11 7.72 8.74
CA HIS A 81 9.57 8.52 9.83
C HIS A 81 9.11 9.86 9.24
N TRP A 82 7.82 10.14 9.34
CA TRP A 82 7.24 11.44 9.07
C TRP A 82 6.80 12.05 10.39
N GLY A 83 6.80 13.38 10.50
CA GLY A 83 6.40 14.05 11.74
C GLY A 83 5.03 13.62 12.28
N SER A 84 4.11 13.20 11.42
CA SER A 84 2.78 12.72 11.79
C SER A 84 2.61 11.19 11.83
N ARG A 85 3.54 10.40 11.31
CA ARG A 85 3.43 8.92 11.28
C ARG A 85 4.77 8.21 11.15
N GLU A 86 4.86 7.03 11.76
CA GLU A 86 6.00 6.12 11.63
C GLU A 86 5.58 4.88 10.82
N VAL A 87 6.35 4.57 9.77
CA VAL A 87 6.17 3.35 8.97
C VAL A 87 7.37 2.44 9.22
N LYS A 88 7.17 1.49 10.13
CA LYS A 88 8.18 0.53 10.59
C LYS A 88 7.50 -0.81 10.88
N ALA A 89 8.24 -1.90 10.71
CA ALA A 89 7.75 -3.24 11.03
C ALA A 89 7.30 -3.34 12.51
N GLY A 90 6.22 -4.08 12.75
CA GLY A 90 5.61 -4.28 14.07
C GLY A 90 4.77 -3.11 14.59
N HIS A 91 4.73 -1.98 13.87
CA HIS A 91 3.92 -0.82 14.27
C HIS A 91 2.54 -0.88 13.60
N THR A 92 1.55 -0.25 14.22
CA THR A 92 0.21 -0.12 13.63
C THR A 92 0.25 0.76 12.39
N PHE A 93 -0.32 0.27 11.28
CA PHE A 93 -0.44 1.04 10.05
C PHE A 93 -1.37 2.23 10.25
N LYS A 94 -0.84 3.43 9.99
CA LYS A 94 -1.63 4.67 9.93
C LYS A 94 -1.53 5.26 8.53
N PRO A 95 -2.66 5.56 7.89
CA PRO A 95 -2.63 6.25 6.61
C PRO A 95 -2.04 7.66 6.77
N PRO A 96 -1.52 8.25 5.68
CA PRO A 96 -1.11 9.64 5.73
C PRO A 96 -2.34 10.55 5.94
N ALA A 97 -2.10 11.79 6.37
CA ALA A 97 -3.17 12.77 6.55
C ALA A 97 -3.95 12.94 5.24
N GLN A 98 -5.24 12.62 5.29
CA GLN A 98 -6.11 12.69 4.13
C GLN A 98 -6.44 14.14 3.80
N ARG A 99 -6.48 14.43 2.50
CA ARG A 99 -7.01 15.69 1.98
C ARG A 99 -8.52 15.56 1.71
N PRO A 100 -9.26 16.68 1.68
CA PRO A 100 -10.66 16.67 1.27
C PRO A 100 -10.82 15.95 -0.08
N ASN A 101 -11.80 15.05 -0.15
CA ASN A 101 -12.06 14.26 -1.33
C ASN A 101 -13.11 14.95 -2.22
N PRO A 102 -12.74 15.49 -3.39
CA PRO A 102 -13.66 16.19 -4.28
C PRO A 102 -14.78 15.28 -4.81
N MET A 103 -14.59 13.96 -4.77
CA MET A 103 -15.59 12.99 -5.26
C MET A 103 -16.73 12.74 -4.27
N THR A 104 -16.60 13.16 -3.01
CA THR A 104 -17.55 12.85 -1.94
C THR A 104 -18.00 14.08 -1.17
N MET A 105 -17.54 15.27 -1.54
CA MET A 105 -17.95 16.52 -0.91
C MET A 105 -19.14 17.15 -1.66
N GLU A 106 -19.90 17.97 -0.95
CA GLU A 106 -20.99 18.75 -1.53
C GLU A 106 -20.46 19.78 -2.54
N PHE A 107 -21.26 20.06 -3.57
CA PHE A 107 -20.86 20.95 -4.66
C PHE A 107 -20.50 22.35 -4.18
N ASP A 108 -21.25 22.91 -3.23
CA ASP A 108 -20.99 24.26 -2.70
C ASP A 108 -19.64 24.32 -1.98
N THR A 109 -19.31 23.32 -1.17
CA THR A 109 -18.00 23.23 -0.52
C THR A 109 -16.89 23.07 -1.57
N PHE A 110 -17.11 22.27 -2.62
CA PHE A 110 -16.15 22.12 -3.71
C PHE A 110 -15.92 23.44 -4.48
N ALA A 111 -16.97 24.22 -4.72
CA ALA A 111 -16.90 25.49 -5.45
C ALA A 111 -16.16 26.60 -4.70
N GLU A 112 -16.08 26.50 -3.36
CA GLU A 112 -15.41 27.48 -2.49
C GLU A 112 -13.93 27.16 -2.21
N MET A 113 -13.43 25.98 -2.60
CA MET A 113 -12.02 25.56 -2.41
C MET A 113 -11.06 26.07 -3.50
#